data_AF-A0A2V7IIX7-F1
#
_entry.id   AF-A0A2V7IIX7-F1
#
_cell.length_a   1.000
_cell.length_b   1.000
_cell.length_c   1.000
_cell.angle_alpha   90.00
_cell.angle_beta   90.00
_cell.angle_gamma   90.00
#
_symmetry.space_group_name_H-M   'P 1'
#
loop_
_entity.id
_entity.type
_entity.pdbx_description
1 polymer ?
#
loop_
_entity_poly.entity_id
_entity_poly.type
_entity_poly.pdbx_seq_one_letter_code
_entity_poly.pdbx_strand_id
1 'polypeptide(L)'
;MTRAVALLALLVSGVPGPVATQGSQPLRKTDVIRLLSNPLISRSEVADLIRRNCVAFRPTPRDWADLRDFGADSEVLSSIGQCATTPAAQRAAPTLPLTAVLLPTRLAVPVGSEAVARVQVRRGELPQPGAPLVLRGTSGIPGGPSQDAQATTDASGVAVFRFPVGRLPATYQFEVFTGSGASLPGTPPLEVVVGPAGPAVAAVQPGRVELRAGERGSITLLVTVRDSMGNAVPGEAVALQPDTPDMGVAAEARPTDSLGRVAFVLERAAVHHGGKLAIRVRGLQFGSVDVVRTDVMAPATTGFVSGVGQRGIARTRLNEPLVFQVRSSLGRPLVGKVVTFRAVNADVATDSVVTDSAGLVRVEVTLGKQAGPALVTATVDSLQRQAGLSVDPAAAAGVIIERDGNRVDGGTMVVTAGATFALRVSAQDTYGNPVPTADLARMIQRMRNRFNLQSQLLKMISVESDGGSATVTFKPVGAGQADLSIAGATVSVAIAQAR
;
A
#
# COMPACT_ATOMS: atom_id res chain seq x y z
N MET A 1 54.49 44.14 1.50
CA MET A 1 55.29 45.37 1.40
C MET A 1 54.34 46.55 1.34
N THR A 2 54.54 47.50 2.27
CA THR A 2 54.22 48.94 2.20
C THR A 2 52.88 49.42 1.62
N ARG A 3 52.08 50.00 2.53
CA ARG A 3 50.97 50.93 2.33
C ARG A 3 51.36 52.11 1.43
N ALA A 4 50.43 52.56 0.58
CA ALA A 4 50.41 53.91 0.03
C ALA A 4 49.07 54.58 0.38
N VAL A 5 49.19 55.72 1.05
CA VAL A 5 48.15 56.68 1.41
C VAL A 5 47.90 57.59 0.22
N ALA A 6 46.65 57.94 -0.07
CA ALA A 6 46.35 59.16 -0.83
C ALA A 6 45.02 59.76 -0.35
N LEU A 7 45.15 60.90 0.34
CA LEU A 7 44.09 61.87 0.62
C LEU A 7 43.48 62.37 -0.68
N LEU A 8 42.15 62.53 -0.73
CA LEU A 8 41.52 63.49 -1.66
C LEU A 8 40.48 64.32 -0.91
N ALA A 9 40.62 65.63 -1.07
CA ALA A 9 39.94 66.70 -0.35
C ALA A 9 38.49 66.89 -0.81
N LEU A 10 37.59 67.13 0.16
CA LEU A 10 36.24 67.63 -0.08
C LEU A 10 36.30 69.14 -0.38
N LEU A 11 35.92 69.52 -1.60
CA LEU A 11 35.60 70.89 -2.00
C LEU A 11 34.08 71.08 -1.93
N VAL A 12 33.64 71.86 -0.94
CA VAL A 12 32.26 72.35 -0.80
C VAL A 12 32.14 73.63 -1.62
N SER A 13 31.47 73.56 -2.76
CA SER A 13 31.01 74.74 -3.51
C SER A 13 29.54 75.00 -3.19
N GLY A 14 29.27 76.18 -2.65
CA GLY A 14 27.93 76.64 -2.33
C GLY A 14 27.28 77.47 -3.46
N VAL A 15 25.94 77.46 -3.41
CA VAL A 15 24.99 78.51 -3.86
C VAL A 15 24.66 78.50 -5.37
N PRO A 16 23.42 78.83 -5.82
CA PRO A 16 22.22 79.27 -5.09
C PRO A 16 20.98 78.38 -5.26
N GLY A 17 20.16 78.30 -4.19
CA GLY A 17 18.76 77.90 -4.33
C GLY A 17 17.98 78.94 -5.14
N PRO A 18 16.91 78.53 -5.85
CA PRO A 18 16.07 79.49 -6.54
C PRO A 18 15.50 80.45 -5.49
N VAL A 19 15.73 81.74 -5.72
CA VAL A 19 14.99 82.81 -5.05
C VAL A 19 13.52 82.48 -5.25
N ALA A 20 12.83 82.12 -4.16
CA ALA A 20 11.39 82.19 -4.11
C ALA A 20 11.04 83.67 -4.30
N THR A 21 10.79 84.07 -5.54
CA THR A 21 9.95 85.24 -5.79
C THR A 21 8.65 84.94 -5.04
N GLN A 22 8.41 85.65 -3.94
CA GLN A 22 7.11 85.68 -3.30
C GLN A 22 6.14 86.12 -4.39
N GLY A 23 5.45 85.14 -4.99
CA GLY A 23 4.36 85.36 -5.92
C GLY A 23 3.32 86.16 -5.17
N SER A 24 3.29 87.45 -5.47
CA SER A 24 2.43 88.42 -4.86
C SER A 24 0.98 88.10 -5.18
N GLN A 25 0.15 87.99 -4.14
CA GLN A 25 -1.27 87.71 -4.35
C GLN A 25 -1.92 88.84 -5.15
N PRO A 26 -2.81 88.53 -6.10
CA PRO A 26 -3.57 89.53 -6.81
C PRO A 26 -4.36 90.42 -5.84
N LEU A 27 -4.29 91.74 -6.07
CA LEU A 27 -4.86 92.75 -5.19
C LEU A 27 -6.39 92.71 -5.28
N ARG A 28 -7.06 92.62 -4.14
CA ARG A 28 -8.53 92.72 -4.08
C ARG A 28 -8.95 94.18 -4.23
N LYS A 29 -10.22 94.42 -4.57
CA LYS A 29 -10.77 95.79 -4.67
C LYS A 29 -10.51 96.60 -3.39
N THR A 30 -10.65 95.97 -2.22
CA THR A 30 -10.38 96.59 -0.91
C THR A 30 -8.92 96.97 -0.72
N ASP A 31 -7.98 96.19 -1.24
CA ASP A 31 -6.54 96.44 -1.09
C ASP A 31 -6.13 97.64 -1.95
N VAL A 32 -6.64 97.71 -3.18
CA VAL A 32 -6.44 98.85 -4.08
C VAL A 32 -7.00 100.13 -3.48
N ILE A 33 -8.23 100.10 -2.94
CA ILE A 33 -8.82 101.27 -2.28
C ILE A 33 -7.99 101.69 -1.06
N ARG A 34 -7.51 100.73 -0.26
CA ARG A 34 -6.67 101.03 0.92
C ARG A 34 -5.34 101.69 0.53
N LEU A 35 -4.71 101.22 -0.54
CA LEU A 35 -3.49 101.83 -1.07
C LEU A 35 -3.75 103.24 -1.60
N LEU A 36 -4.88 103.43 -2.29
CA LEU A 36 -5.27 104.74 -2.81
C LEU A 36 -5.64 105.75 -1.71
N SER A 37 -6.14 105.27 -0.56
CA SER A 37 -6.52 106.14 0.56
C SER A 37 -5.35 106.51 1.47
N ASN A 38 -4.14 105.96 1.24
CA ASN A 38 -2.96 106.24 2.06
C ASN A 38 -2.14 107.41 1.48
N PRO A 39 -2.04 108.58 2.16
CA PRO A 39 -1.33 109.74 1.64
C PRO A 39 0.20 109.56 1.57
N LEU A 40 0.74 108.50 2.19
CA LEU A 40 2.18 108.18 2.18
C LEU A 40 2.61 107.35 0.96
N ILE A 41 1.68 106.87 0.13
CA ILE A 41 1.98 106.05 -1.04
C ILE A 41 1.64 106.85 -2.31
N SER A 42 2.63 106.98 -3.19
CA SER A 42 2.45 107.69 -4.45
C SER A 42 1.59 106.88 -5.43
N ARG A 43 0.92 107.54 -6.37
CA ARG A 43 0.08 106.85 -7.38
C ARG A 43 0.88 105.95 -8.30
N SER A 44 2.10 106.34 -8.64
CA SER A 44 3.05 105.52 -9.41
C SER A 44 3.43 104.24 -8.67
N GLU A 45 3.65 104.30 -7.35
CA GLU A 45 3.90 103.08 -6.53
C GLU A 45 2.69 102.14 -6.49
N VAL A 46 1.47 102.69 -6.42
CA VAL A 46 0.24 101.88 -6.51
C VAL A 46 0.12 101.23 -7.88
N ALA A 47 0.38 101.98 -8.96
CA ALA A 47 0.37 101.47 -10.33
C ALA A 47 1.41 100.36 -10.52
N ASP A 48 2.62 100.52 -9.99
CA ASP A 48 3.69 99.51 -9.99
C ASP A 48 3.29 98.25 -9.21
N LEU A 49 2.64 98.41 -8.05
CA LEU A 49 2.15 97.29 -7.27
C LEU A 49 1.08 96.50 -8.05
N ILE A 50 0.20 97.20 -8.76
CA ILE A 50 -0.83 96.58 -9.60
C ILE A 50 -0.22 95.90 -10.81
N ARG A 51 0.77 96.51 -11.49
CA ARG A 51 1.48 95.87 -12.62
C ARG A 51 2.16 94.58 -12.21
N ARG A 52 2.76 94.55 -11.02
CA ARG A 52 3.46 93.36 -10.50
C ARG A 52 2.51 92.24 -10.06
N ASN A 53 1.38 92.59 -9.44
CA ASN A 53 0.56 91.62 -8.71
C ASN A 53 -0.76 91.30 -9.44
N CYS A 54 -1.17 92.15 -10.37
CA CYS A 54 -2.50 92.21 -10.95
C CYS A 54 -3.65 92.30 -9.94
N VAL A 55 -4.86 92.52 -10.45
CA VAL A 55 -6.08 92.59 -9.63
C VAL A 55 -6.82 91.26 -9.62
N ALA A 56 -7.40 90.91 -8.47
CA ALA A 56 -8.20 89.70 -8.28
C ALA A 56 -9.66 89.83 -8.75
N PHE A 57 -10.04 90.97 -9.31
CA PHE A 57 -11.40 91.31 -9.68
C PHE A 57 -11.47 91.89 -11.09
N ARG A 58 -12.63 91.79 -11.74
CA ARG A 58 -12.91 92.48 -13.01
C ARG A 58 -13.66 93.78 -12.72
N PRO A 59 -13.07 94.96 -13.00
CA PRO A 59 -13.75 96.22 -12.73
C PRO A 59 -15.00 96.39 -13.60
N THR A 60 -16.11 96.74 -12.97
CA THR A 60 -17.34 97.21 -13.61
C THR A 60 -17.27 98.72 -13.88
N PRO A 61 -18.16 99.30 -14.72
CA PRO A 61 -18.23 100.75 -14.92
C PRO A 61 -18.36 101.55 -13.60
N ARG A 62 -19.06 100.98 -12.61
CA ARG A 62 -19.19 101.58 -11.28
C ARG A 62 -17.87 101.55 -10.51
N ASP A 63 -17.12 100.44 -10.59
CA ASP A 63 -15.81 100.34 -9.92
C ASP A 63 -14.81 101.36 -10.48
N TRP A 64 -14.86 101.65 -11.79
CA TRP A 64 -14.02 102.68 -12.41
C TRP A 64 -14.37 104.10 -11.95
N ALA A 65 -15.63 104.36 -11.61
CA ALA A 65 -16.02 105.63 -10.99
C ALA A 65 -15.51 105.70 -9.55
N ASP A 66 -15.79 104.67 -8.74
CA ASP A 66 -15.34 104.60 -7.34
C ASP A 66 -13.83 104.80 -7.21
N LEU A 67 -13.03 104.12 -8.05
CA LEU A 67 -11.57 104.21 -7.99
C LEU A 67 -11.05 105.63 -8.30
N ARG A 68 -11.72 106.35 -9.21
CA ARG A 68 -11.40 107.76 -9.51
C ARG A 68 -11.74 108.66 -8.32
N ASP A 69 -12.86 108.41 -7.65
CA ASP A 69 -13.26 109.15 -6.45
C ASP A 69 -12.27 108.91 -5.28
N PHE A 70 -11.65 107.73 -5.21
CA PHE A 70 -10.54 107.44 -4.30
C PHE A 70 -9.17 107.94 -4.78
N GLY A 71 -9.13 108.70 -5.87
CA GLY A 71 -7.94 109.39 -6.36
C GLY A 71 -7.01 108.56 -7.24
N ALA A 72 -7.49 107.47 -7.86
CA ALA A 72 -6.73 106.77 -8.90
C ALA A 72 -6.56 107.66 -10.13
N ASP A 73 -5.31 107.85 -10.55
CA ASP A 73 -4.98 108.59 -11.78
C ASP A 73 -4.97 107.66 -13.00
N SER A 74 -4.69 108.22 -14.18
CA SER A 74 -4.67 107.48 -15.45
C SER A 74 -3.67 106.31 -15.46
N GLU A 75 -2.59 106.39 -14.68
CA GLU A 75 -1.57 105.34 -14.62
C GLU A 75 -2.06 104.13 -13.80
N VAL A 76 -2.69 104.38 -12.65
CA VAL A 76 -3.31 103.32 -11.85
C VAL A 76 -4.44 102.66 -12.64
N LEU A 77 -5.31 103.44 -13.28
CA LEU A 77 -6.46 102.91 -14.02
C LEU A 77 -6.04 102.08 -15.24
N SER A 78 -5.03 102.52 -16.00
CA SER A 78 -4.50 101.75 -17.13
C SER A 78 -3.84 100.44 -16.68
N SER A 79 -3.13 100.43 -15.55
CA SER A 79 -2.50 99.23 -14.99
C SER A 79 -3.54 98.18 -14.55
N ILE A 80 -4.65 98.62 -13.94
CA ILE A 80 -5.79 97.73 -13.62
C ILE A 80 -6.43 97.18 -14.90
N GLY A 81 -6.61 98.03 -15.91
CA GLY A 81 -7.22 97.67 -17.19
C GLY A 81 -6.44 96.59 -17.93
N GLN A 82 -5.11 96.72 -17.99
CA GLN A 82 -4.22 95.74 -18.61
C GLN A 82 -4.29 94.37 -17.92
N CYS A 83 -4.38 94.34 -16.58
CA CYS A 83 -4.60 93.11 -15.84
C CYS A 83 -5.99 92.49 -16.10
N ALA A 84 -7.04 93.31 -16.22
CA ALA A 84 -8.39 92.83 -16.48
C ALA A 84 -8.59 92.23 -17.89
N THR A 85 -7.77 92.65 -18.86
CA THR A 85 -7.76 92.13 -20.24
C THR A 85 -6.88 90.89 -20.45
N THR A 86 -6.06 90.52 -19.47
CA THR A 86 -5.19 89.33 -19.58
C THR A 86 -5.98 88.08 -19.16
N PRO A 87 -6.14 87.05 -20.02
CA PRO A 87 -6.86 85.84 -19.65
C PRO A 87 -6.05 85.05 -18.62
N ALA A 88 -6.54 85.01 -17.37
CA ALA A 88 -6.03 84.06 -16.38
C ALA A 88 -6.28 82.63 -16.89
N ALA A 89 -5.20 81.89 -17.12
CA ALA A 89 -5.23 80.49 -17.52
C ALA A 89 -6.18 79.69 -16.61
N GLN A 90 -7.21 79.09 -17.21
CA GLN A 90 -8.11 78.15 -16.56
C GLN A 90 -7.28 76.95 -16.06
N ARG A 91 -7.03 76.87 -14.75
CA ARG A 91 -6.63 75.61 -14.13
C ARG A 91 -7.79 74.64 -14.28
N ALA A 92 -7.62 73.60 -15.10
CA ALA A 92 -8.55 72.48 -15.19
C ALA A 92 -8.80 71.89 -13.79
N ALA A 93 -10.07 71.58 -13.49
CA ALA A 93 -10.42 70.86 -12.27
C ALA A 93 -9.66 69.51 -12.24
N PRO A 94 -9.20 69.03 -11.07
CA PRO A 94 -8.49 67.75 -10.99
C PRO A 94 -9.42 66.62 -11.45
N THR A 95 -9.05 65.95 -12.52
CA THR A 95 -9.71 64.72 -12.95
C THR A 95 -9.39 63.63 -11.93
N LEU A 96 -10.42 63.01 -11.34
CA LEU A 96 -10.23 61.87 -10.45
C LEU A 96 -9.42 60.78 -11.20
N PRO A 97 -8.47 60.11 -10.51
CA PRO A 97 -7.66 59.07 -11.13
C PRO A 97 -8.53 57.85 -11.50
N LEU A 98 -8.06 57.09 -12.48
CA LEU A 98 -8.59 55.76 -12.75
C LEU A 98 -8.16 54.82 -11.62
N THR A 99 -9.08 53.97 -11.18
CA THR A 99 -8.85 52.91 -10.19
C THR A 99 -9.30 51.58 -10.77
N ALA A 100 -8.67 50.49 -10.36
CA ALA A 100 -9.02 49.15 -10.81
C ALA A 100 -9.22 48.18 -9.63
N VAL A 101 -10.16 47.26 -9.80
CA VAL A 101 -10.47 46.20 -8.83
C VAL A 101 -10.47 44.86 -9.56
N LEU A 102 -9.69 43.90 -9.05
CA LEU A 102 -9.63 42.53 -9.54
C LEU A 102 -10.77 41.68 -8.97
N LEU A 103 -11.39 40.86 -9.81
CA LEU A 103 -12.57 40.05 -9.46
C LEU A 103 -12.40 38.60 -9.96
N PRO A 104 -11.81 37.68 -9.18
CA PRO A 104 -11.12 37.86 -7.89
C PRO A 104 -9.64 38.28 -8.04
N THR A 105 -8.96 38.58 -6.92
CA THR A 105 -7.50 38.86 -6.85
C THR A 105 -6.62 37.63 -6.95
N ARG A 106 -7.20 36.42 -6.80
CA ARG A 106 -6.50 35.14 -6.92
C ARG A 106 -7.28 34.17 -7.78
N LEU A 107 -6.63 33.59 -8.79
CA LEU A 107 -7.19 32.59 -9.70
C LEU A 107 -6.46 31.26 -9.51
N ALA A 108 -7.21 30.17 -9.44
CA ALA A 108 -6.66 28.81 -9.50
C ALA A 108 -7.11 28.15 -10.80
N VAL A 109 -6.16 27.71 -11.61
CA VAL A 109 -6.41 27.16 -12.94
C VAL A 109 -5.55 25.91 -13.16
N PRO A 110 -6.07 24.84 -13.80
CA PRO A 110 -5.25 23.69 -14.13
C PRO A 110 -4.31 24.00 -15.29
N VAL A 111 -3.16 23.34 -15.33
CA VAL A 111 -2.24 23.35 -16.48
C VAL A 111 -2.97 23.04 -17.79
N GLY A 112 -2.53 23.66 -18.88
CA GLY A 112 -3.09 23.46 -20.22
C GLY A 112 -4.49 24.03 -20.44
N SER A 113 -5.02 24.81 -19.49
CA SER A 113 -6.30 25.51 -19.62
C SER A 113 -6.12 26.99 -19.98
N GLU A 114 -7.24 27.71 -20.11
CA GLU A 114 -7.27 29.17 -20.28
C GLU A 114 -7.65 29.83 -18.95
N ALA A 115 -6.83 30.77 -18.49
CA ALA A 115 -7.16 31.62 -17.34
C ALA A 115 -8.05 32.79 -17.77
N VAL A 116 -9.04 33.10 -16.94
CA VAL A 116 -9.97 34.22 -17.16
C VAL A 116 -9.92 35.16 -15.97
N ALA A 117 -9.37 36.36 -16.17
CA ALA A 117 -9.30 37.40 -15.15
C ALA A 117 -10.25 38.55 -15.48
N ARG A 118 -10.91 39.12 -14.47
CA ARG A 118 -11.81 40.27 -14.64
C ARG A 118 -11.29 41.45 -13.84
N VAL A 119 -11.24 42.62 -14.48
CA VAL A 119 -10.85 43.88 -13.86
C VAL A 119 -11.97 44.89 -14.05
N GLN A 120 -12.51 45.42 -12.97
CA GLN A 120 -13.43 46.56 -13.01
C GLN A 120 -12.64 47.86 -12.90
N VAL A 121 -12.86 48.80 -13.82
CA VAL A 121 -12.23 50.12 -13.83
C VAL A 121 -13.25 51.20 -13.55
N ARG A 122 -12.90 52.10 -12.64
CA ARG A 122 -13.75 53.25 -12.26
C ARG A 122 -12.97 54.54 -12.20
N ARG A 123 -13.69 55.65 -12.35
CA ARG A 123 -13.21 57.00 -12.08
C ARG A 123 -14.13 57.63 -11.04
N GLY A 124 -13.68 57.70 -9.78
CA GLY A 124 -14.59 57.85 -8.65
C GLY A 124 -15.56 56.66 -8.62
N GLU A 125 -16.86 56.93 -8.55
CA GLU A 125 -17.90 55.89 -8.54
C GLU A 125 -18.36 55.44 -9.95
N LEU A 126 -17.95 56.15 -11.00
CA LEU A 126 -18.45 55.90 -12.35
C LEU A 126 -17.64 54.79 -13.04
N PRO A 127 -18.31 53.77 -13.63
CA PRO A 127 -17.62 52.79 -14.47
C PRO A 127 -16.97 53.50 -15.68
N GLN A 128 -15.83 52.99 -16.13
CA GLN A 128 -15.07 53.58 -17.23
C GLN A 128 -15.07 52.63 -18.43
N PRO A 129 -15.97 52.82 -19.40
CA PRO A 129 -16.01 52.00 -20.61
C PRO A 129 -14.91 52.39 -21.60
N GLY A 130 -14.49 51.44 -22.45
CA GLY A 130 -13.52 51.68 -23.52
C GLY A 130 -12.08 51.92 -23.05
N ALA A 131 -11.79 51.81 -21.75
CA ALA A 131 -10.44 51.88 -21.21
C ALA A 131 -9.64 50.62 -21.62
N PRO A 132 -8.53 50.75 -22.37
CA PRO A 132 -7.64 49.64 -22.69
C PRO A 132 -6.77 49.31 -21.49
N LEU A 133 -6.60 48.04 -21.19
CA LEU A 133 -5.79 47.52 -20.10
C LEU A 133 -4.83 46.43 -20.59
N VAL A 134 -3.69 46.32 -19.91
CA VAL A 134 -2.68 45.29 -20.12
C VAL A 134 -2.39 44.60 -18.80
N LEU A 135 -2.37 43.27 -18.82
CA LEU A 135 -2.00 42.44 -17.67
C LEU A 135 -0.53 42.02 -17.83
N ARG A 136 0.37 42.83 -17.27
CA ARG A 136 1.82 42.73 -17.50
C ARG A 136 2.41 41.48 -16.85
N GLY A 137 3.28 40.79 -17.59
CA GLY A 137 3.98 39.58 -17.15
C GLY A 137 3.35 38.28 -17.62
N THR A 138 2.17 38.32 -18.23
CA THR A 138 1.48 37.13 -18.75
C THR A 138 2.22 36.49 -19.93
N SER A 139 3.00 37.25 -20.69
CA SER A 139 3.91 36.72 -21.72
C SER A 139 5.07 35.87 -21.16
N GLY A 140 5.36 36.00 -19.86
CA GLY A 140 6.40 35.24 -19.18
C GLY A 140 5.97 33.82 -18.77
N ILE A 141 4.70 33.45 -18.95
CA ILE A 141 4.21 32.11 -18.66
C ILE A 141 4.79 31.13 -19.69
N PRO A 142 5.54 30.08 -19.30
CA PRO A 142 6.05 29.08 -20.24
C PRO A 142 4.91 28.36 -20.95
N GLY A 143 4.83 28.50 -22.28
CA GLY A 143 3.71 27.97 -23.08
C GLY A 143 2.42 28.80 -22.98
N GLY A 144 2.50 30.03 -22.44
CA GLY A 144 1.44 31.02 -22.42
C GLY A 144 1.41 31.91 -23.68
N PRO A 145 0.79 33.10 -23.62
CA PRO A 145 0.66 33.99 -24.77
C PRO A 145 2.01 34.59 -25.19
N SER A 146 2.16 34.92 -26.48
CA SER A 146 3.39 35.55 -27.02
C SER A 146 3.57 37.02 -26.64
N GLN A 147 2.52 37.66 -26.13
CA GLN A 147 2.51 39.04 -25.65
C GLN A 147 1.65 39.13 -24.39
N ASP A 148 1.83 40.20 -23.61
CA ASP A 148 1.00 40.42 -22.43
C ASP A 148 -0.48 40.54 -22.83
N ALA A 149 -1.35 39.87 -22.08
CA ALA A 149 -2.78 39.84 -22.32
C ALA A 149 -3.35 41.26 -22.24
N GLN A 150 -4.17 41.60 -23.25
CA GLN A 150 -4.82 42.90 -23.35
C GLN A 150 -6.33 42.71 -23.35
N ALA A 151 -7.04 43.65 -22.74
CA ALA A 151 -8.49 43.68 -22.73
C ALA A 151 -8.98 45.13 -22.69
N THR A 152 -10.15 45.38 -23.28
CA THR A 152 -10.82 46.68 -23.20
C THR A 152 -12.05 46.54 -22.33
N THR A 153 -12.32 47.55 -21.51
CA THR A 153 -13.51 47.57 -20.64
C THR A 153 -14.79 47.74 -21.46
N ASP A 154 -15.81 46.97 -21.10
CA ASP A 154 -17.17 47.05 -21.68
C ASP A 154 -17.96 48.26 -21.14
N ALA A 155 -19.24 48.37 -21.50
CA ALA A 155 -20.13 49.44 -21.03
C ALA A 155 -20.28 49.50 -19.50
N SER A 156 -20.04 48.40 -18.79
CA SER A 156 -20.07 48.32 -17.32
C SER A 156 -18.72 48.66 -16.66
N GLY A 157 -17.70 49.00 -17.46
CA GLY A 157 -16.35 49.27 -16.99
C GLY A 157 -15.57 48.01 -16.65
N VAL A 158 -15.97 46.82 -17.14
CA VAL A 158 -15.29 45.55 -16.86
C VAL A 158 -14.48 45.10 -18.07
N ALA A 159 -13.20 44.81 -17.86
CA ALA A 159 -12.33 44.17 -18.83
C ALA A 159 -12.15 42.69 -18.47
N VAL A 160 -12.26 41.81 -19.47
CA VAL A 160 -12.07 40.37 -19.31
C VAL A 160 -10.81 39.94 -20.06
N PHE A 161 -9.78 39.54 -19.31
CA PHE A 161 -8.57 38.96 -19.86
C PHE A 161 -8.73 37.46 -20.02
N ARG A 162 -8.27 36.95 -21.16
CA ARG A 162 -8.19 35.52 -21.47
C ARG A 162 -6.77 35.21 -21.91
N PHE A 163 -6.13 34.24 -21.26
CA PHE A 163 -4.76 33.85 -21.62
C PHE A 163 -4.52 32.37 -21.29
N PRO A 164 -3.82 31.64 -22.18
CA PRO A 164 -3.46 30.25 -21.91
C PRO A 164 -2.46 30.16 -20.76
N VAL A 165 -2.64 29.15 -19.91
CA VAL A 165 -1.65 28.77 -18.91
C VAL A 165 -0.91 27.51 -19.36
N GLY A 166 0.39 27.49 -19.10
CA GLY A 166 1.31 26.48 -19.59
C GLY A 166 1.07 25.06 -19.07
N ARG A 167 2.05 24.18 -19.31
CA ARG A 167 2.00 22.76 -18.92
C ARG A 167 2.59 22.46 -17.54
N LEU A 168 3.15 23.47 -16.87
CA LEU A 168 3.88 23.30 -15.61
C LEU A 168 3.15 24.01 -14.46
N PRO A 169 2.98 23.35 -13.31
CA PRO A 169 2.44 23.99 -12.12
C PRO A 169 3.37 25.09 -11.60
N ALA A 170 2.83 26.27 -11.35
CA ALA A 170 3.56 27.43 -10.84
C ALA A 170 2.59 28.50 -10.33
N THR A 171 3.08 29.41 -9.49
CA THR A 171 2.34 30.61 -9.09
C THR A 171 2.94 31.83 -9.76
N TYR A 172 2.10 32.64 -10.38
CA TYR A 172 2.48 33.87 -11.07
C TYR A 172 1.79 35.07 -10.42
N GLN A 173 2.44 36.23 -10.51
CA GLN A 173 1.85 37.51 -10.12
C GLN A 173 1.88 38.46 -11.32
N PHE A 174 0.74 39.08 -11.62
CA PHE A 174 0.59 40.00 -12.74
C PHE A 174 0.05 41.35 -12.29
N GLU A 175 0.54 42.42 -12.91
CA GLU A 175 0.13 43.79 -12.59
C GLU A 175 -0.77 44.35 -13.70
N VAL A 176 -1.79 45.11 -13.31
CA VAL A 176 -2.71 45.77 -14.25
C VAL A 176 -2.20 47.17 -14.59
N PHE A 177 -1.98 47.42 -15.86
CA PHE A 177 -1.63 48.73 -16.41
C PHE A 177 -2.70 49.21 -17.40
N THR A 178 -2.78 50.52 -17.62
CA THR A 178 -3.51 51.06 -18.77
C THR A 178 -2.81 50.70 -20.08
N GLY A 179 -3.50 50.78 -21.21
CA GLY A 179 -2.92 50.61 -22.55
C GLY A 179 -1.78 51.60 -22.88
N SER A 180 -1.71 52.73 -22.17
CA SER A 180 -0.60 53.70 -22.25
C SER A 180 0.59 53.36 -21.33
N GLY A 181 0.50 52.29 -20.55
CA GLY A 181 1.54 51.87 -19.61
C GLY A 181 1.51 52.56 -18.24
N ALA A 182 0.44 53.31 -17.91
CA ALA A 182 0.29 53.94 -16.60
C ALA A 182 -0.21 52.93 -15.55
N SER A 183 0.35 53.00 -14.34
CA SER A 183 -0.10 52.20 -13.21
C SER A 183 -1.45 52.71 -12.68
N LEU A 184 -2.26 51.79 -12.16
CA LEU A 184 -3.56 52.08 -11.56
C LEU A 184 -3.44 52.03 -10.02
N PRO A 185 -3.49 53.18 -9.31
CA PRO A 185 -3.24 53.23 -7.88
C PRO A 185 -4.17 52.32 -7.07
N GLY A 186 -3.62 51.67 -6.05
CA GLY A 186 -4.39 50.82 -5.11
C GLY A 186 -4.79 49.45 -5.67
N THR A 187 -4.33 49.07 -6.86
CA THR A 187 -4.62 47.76 -7.47
C THR A 187 -3.57 46.75 -7.03
N PRO A 188 -3.91 45.71 -6.23
CA PRO A 188 -2.97 44.65 -5.91
C PRO A 188 -2.63 43.81 -7.16
N PRO A 189 -1.50 43.07 -7.17
CA PRO A 189 -1.22 42.13 -8.25
C PRO A 189 -2.25 40.98 -8.26
N LEU A 190 -2.56 40.50 -9.46
CA LEU A 190 -3.34 39.29 -9.67
C LEU A 190 -2.44 38.07 -9.43
N GLU A 191 -2.77 37.25 -8.45
CA GLU A 191 -2.11 35.97 -8.22
C GLU A 191 -2.79 34.88 -9.06
N VAL A 192 -2.04 34.20 -9.92
CA VAL A 192 -2.54 33.06 -10.70
C VAL A 192 -1.77 31.82 -10.29
N VAL A 193 -2.47 30.90 -9.64
CA VAL A 193 -1.95 29.60 -9.26
C VAL A 193 -2.32 28.58 -10.33
N VAL A 194 -1.32 28.19 -11.10
CA VAL A 194 -1.44 27.10 -12.06
C VAL A 194 -1.17 25.80 -11.32
N GLY A 195 -2.23 25.03 -11.07
CA GLY A 195 -2.15 23.70 -10.45
C GLY A 195 -2.08 22.59 -11.50
N PRO A 196 -1.71 21.36 -11.12
CA PRO A 196 -1.78 20.23 -12.03
C PRO A 196 -3.22 19.96 -12.48
N ALA A 197 -3.36 19.25 -13.60
CA ALA A 197 -4.67 18.78 -14.03
C ALA A 197 -5.14 17.62 -13.13
N GLY A 198 -6.36 17.15 -13.37
CA GLY A 198 -6.89 16.00 -12.64
C GLY A 198 -6.02 14.75 -12.79
N PRO A 199 -6.09 13.82 -11.81
CA PRO A 199 -5.31 12.58 -11.85
C PRO A 199 -5.65 11.77 -13.10
N ALA A 200 -4.62 11.35 -13.84
CA ALA A 200 -4.75 10.54 -15.05
C ALA A 200 -4.06 9.18 -14.91
N VAL A 201 -3.02 9.09 -14.07
CA VAL A 201 -2.27 7.85 -13.80
C VAL A 201 -2.00 7.75 -12.30
N ALA A 202 -2.21 6.58 -11.70
CA ALA A 202 -1.72 6.24 -10.37
C ALA A 202 -0.89 4.95 -10.44
N ALA A 203 0.43 5.08 -10.39
CA ALA A 203 1.36 3.95 -10.44
C ALA A 203 1.71 3.50 -9.02
N VAL A 204 1.62 2.19 -8.76
CA VAL A 204 1.93 1.60 -7.44
C VAL A 204 3.17 0.70 -7.51
N GLN A 205 4.03 0.81 -6.50
CA GLN A 205 5.24 0.00 -6.36
C GLN A 205 5.38 -0.54 -4.92
N PRO A 206 5.63 -1.86 -4.75
CA PRO A 206 5.59 -2.90 -5.78
C PRO A 206 4.15 -3.17 -6.27
N GLY A 207 4.00 -3.63 -7.52
CA GLY A 207 2.71 -4.07 -8.07
C GLY A 207 2.28 -5.48 -7.63
N ARG A 208 3.19 -6.23 -7.00
CA ARG A 208 2.96 -7.58 -6.48
C ARG A 208 3.71 -7.79 -5.18
N VAL A 209 3.05 -8.40 -4.21
CA VAL A 209 3.60 -8.74 -2.90
C VAL A 209 3.42 -10.24 -2.67
N GLU A 210 4.51 -10.93 -2.33
CA GLU A 210 4.45 -12.34 -1.91
C GLU A 210 4.61 -12.41 -0.39
N LEU A 211 3.70 -13.13 0.27
CA LEU A 211 3.70 -13.36 1.70
C LEU A 211 4.07 -14.82 2.00
N ARG A 212 5.11 -15.01 2.80
CA ARG A 212 5.60 -16.34 3.22
C ARG A 212 5.25 -16.64 4.67
N ALA A 213 5.22 -17.92 5.00
CA ALA A 213 4.91 -18.40 6.34
C ALA A 213 5.92 -17.84 7.34
N GLY A 214 5.44 -17.24 8.43
CA GLY A 214 6.29 -16.72 9.51
C GLY A 214 7.08 -15.45 9.18
N GLU A 215 6.95 -14.90 7.96
CA GLU A 215 7.59 -13.64 7.59
C GLU A 215 6.90 -12.48 8.33
N ARG A 216 7.67 -11.70 9.09
CA ARG A 216 7.18 -10.59 9.90
C ARG A 216 7.62 -9.24 9.33
N GLY A 217 7.00 -8.17 9.82
CA GLY A 217 7.32 -6.79 9.47
C GLY A 217 6.36 -6.18 8.45
N SER A 218 6.70 -4.97 8.04
CA SER A 218 5.84 -4.13 7.22
C SER A 218 6.17 -4.23 5.71
N ILE A 219 5.15 -4.02 4.89
CA ILE A 219 5.23 -3.81 3.44
C ILE A 219 4.85 -2.36 3.17
N THR A 220 5.69 -1.66 2.43
CA THR A 220 5.39 -0.29 1.98
C THR A 220 4.96 -0.32 0.52
N LEU A 221 3.75 0.15 0.23
CA LEU A 221 3.25 0.39 -1.11
C LEU A 221 3.34 1.88 -1.41
N LEU A 222 4.19 2.26 -2.35
CA LEU A 222 4.33 3.64 -2.81
C LEU A 222 3.44 3.86 -4.03
N VAL A 223 2.47 4.77 -3.92
CA VAL A 223 1.64 5.22 -5.03
C VAL A 223 2.12 6.59 -5.50
N THR A 224 2.30 6.76 -6.81
CA THR A 224 2.62 8.03 -7.45
C THR A 224 1.48 8.42 -8.39
N VAL A 225 0.88 9.58 -8.17
CA VAL A 225 -0.23 10.12 -8.94
C VAL A 225 0.26 11.24 -9.85
N ARG A 226 -0.05 11.11 -11.14
CA ARG A 226 0.29 12.10 -12.17
C ARG A 226 -0.93 12.48 -12.99
N ASP A 227 -0.94 13.72 -13.47
CA ASP A 227 -1.90 14.19 -14.47
C ASP A 227 -1.54 13.68 -15.88
N SER A 228 -2.36 14.00 -16.88
CA SER A 228 -2.16 13.57 -18.27
C SER A 228 -0.93 14.21 -18.93
N MET A 229 -0.35 15.25 -18.31
CA MET A 229 0.84 15.94 -18.77
C MET A 229 2.10 15.45 -18.03
N GLY A 230 1.96 14.51 -17.10
CA GLY A 230 3.05 13.95 -16.31
C GLY A 230 3.38 14.75 -15.04
N ASN A 231 2.64 15.80 -14.70
CA ASN A 231 2.88 16.57 -13.49
C ASN A 231 2.41 15.80 -12.25
N ALA A 232 3.10 16.00 -11.13
CA ALA A 232 2.68 15.49 -9.84
C ALA A 232 1.35 16.13 -9.41
N VAL A 233 0.43 15.34 -8.86
CA VAL A 233 -0.84 15.82 -8.31
C VAL A 233 -0.77 15.78 -6.77
N PRO A 234 -0.48 16.90 -6.08
CA PRO A 234 -0.34 16.93 -4.63
C PRO A 234 -1.70 17.10 -3.92
N GLY A 235 -1.81 16.62 -2.68
CA GLY A 235 -3.01 16.70 -1.86
C GLY A 235 -4.18 15.82 -2.33
N GLU A 236 -3.99 15.01 -3.37
CA GLU A 236 -5.02 14.15 -3.92
C GLU A 236 -5.24 12.93 -3.00
N ALA A 237 -6.48 12.68 -2.60
CA ALA A 237 -6.83 11.56 -1.75
C ALA A 237 -6.76 10.25 -2.56
N VAL A 238 -5.78 9.41 -2.25
CA VAL A 238 -5.64 8.05 -2.77
C VAL A 238 -6.18 7.09 -1.74
N ALA A 239 -7.02 6.15 -2.15
CA ALA A 239 -7.53 5.08 -1.31
C ALA A 239 -6.89 3.74 -1.70
N LEU A 240 -6.43 3.00 -0.70
CA LEU A 240 -6.05 1.60 -0.81
C LEU A 240 -7.22 0.77 -0.27
N GLN A 241 -7.81 -0.09 -1.11
CA GLN A 241 -9.00 -0.85 -0.75
C GLN A 241 -8.80 -2.34 -1.07
N PRO A 242 -9.05 -3.27 -0.13
CA PRO A 242 -9.07 -4.69 -0.44
C PRO A 242 -10.29 -5.04 -1.29
N ASP A 243 -10.11 -5.95 -2.25
CA ASP A 243 -11.22 -6.44 -3.09
C ASP A 243 -12.16 -7.38 -2.31
N THR A 244 -11.67 -7.98 -1.22
CA THR A 244 -12.47 -8.86 -0.35
C THR A 244 -12.25 -8.54 1.14
N PRO A 245 -13.30 -8.58 1.97
CA PRO A 245 -13.19 -8.21 3.40
C PRO A 245 -12.41 -9.24 4.23
N ASP A 246 -12.29 -10.48 3.77
CA ASP A 246 -11.53 -11.56 4.42
C ASP A 246 -10.01 -11.42 4.27
N MET A 247 -9.53 -10.46 3.46
CA MET A 247 -8.11 -10.19 3.27
C MET A 247 -7.41 -9.70 4.55
N GLY A 248 -8.15 -9.17 5.54
CA GLY A 248 -7.60 -8.70 6.82
C GLY A 248 -6.90 -7.33 6.77
N VAL A 249 -6.91 -6.69 5.60
CA VAL A 249 -6.39 -5.32 5.40
C VAL A 249 -7.56 -4.35 5.50
N ALA A 250 -7.44 -3.29 6.30
CA ALA A 250 -8.44 -2.23 6.35
C ALA A 250 -8.32 -1.30 5.12
N ALA A 251 -9.46 -0.79 4.64
CA ALA A 251 -9.44 0.28 3.65
C ALA A 251 -8.89 1.56 4.28
N GLU A 252 -8.00 2.24 3.59
CA GLU A 252 -7.36 3.47 4.07
C GLU A 252 -7.28 4.50 2.94
N ALA A 253 -7.45 5.78 3.26
CA ALA A 253 -7.25 6.87 2.30
C ALA A 253 -6.27 7.91 2.84
N ARG A 254 -5.32 8.34 2.01
CA ARG A 254 -4.28 9.29 2.37
C ARG A 254 -4.04 10.30 1.24
N PRO A 255 -3.78 11.58 1.55
CA PRO A 255 -3.44 12.57 0.54
C PRO A 255 -2.01 12.36 0.02
N THR A 256 -1.77 12.70 -1.25
CA THR A 256 -0.43 12.77 -1.82
C THR A 256 0.38 13.95 -1.30
N ASP A 257 1.70 13.78 -1.23
CA ASP A 257 2.67 14.83 -0.92
C ASP A 257 2.89 15.81 -2.09
N SER A 258 3.81 16.78 -1.94
CA SER A 258 4.15 17.76 -2.97
C SER A 258 4.73 17.15 -4.26
N LEU A 259 5.19 15.89 -4.22
CA LEU A 259 5.69 15.13 -5.36
C LEU A 259 4.63 14.20 -5.95
N GLY A 260 3.37 14.28 -5.49
CA GLY A 260 2.28 13.44 -5.93
C GLY A 260 2.40 12.01 -5.43
N ARG A 261 3.11 11.77 -4.31
CA ARG A 261 3.37 10.44 -3.77
C ARG A 261 2.63 10.21 -2.47
N VAL A 262 2.27 8.96 -2.21
CA VAL A 262 1.71 8.52 -0.93
C VAL A 262 2.15 7.10 -0.64
N ALA A 263 2.50 6.83 0.61
CA ALA A 263 2.91 5.49 1.05
C ALA A 263 1.81 4.87 1.91
N PHE A 264 1.47 3.62 1.65
CA PHE A 264 0.66 2.79 2.52
C PHE A 264 1.56 1.75 3.18
N VAL A 265 1.39 1.55 4.48
CA VAL A 265 2.18 0.58 5.25
C VAL A 265 1.25 -0.51 5.74
N LEU A 266 1.53 -1.75 5.34
CA LEU A 266 0.75 -2.92 5.73
C LEU A 266 1.61 -3.84 6.57
N GLU A 267 1.09 -4.30 7.69
CA GLU A 267 1.72 -5.38 8.45
C GLU A 267 1.46 -6.72 7.77
N ARG A 268 2.53 -7.50 7.51
CA ARG A 268 2.40 -8.84 6.88
C ARG A 268 1.45 -9.75 7.66
N ALA A 269 1.48 -9.65 8.99
CA ALA A 269 0.63 -10.44 9.87
C ALA A 269 -0.86 -10.06 9.83
N ALA A 270 -1.20 -8.85 9.37
CA ALA A 270 -2.58 -8.42 9.22
C ALA A 270 -3.26 -9.06 7.99
N VAL A 271 -2.47 -9.53 7.01
CA VAL A 271 -3.03 -10.12 5.78
C VAL A 271 -3.46 -11.57 6.03
N HIS A 272 -4.76 -11.78 6.14
CA HIS A 272 -5.39 -13.07 6.42
C HIS A 272 -5.62 -13.93 5.18
N HIS A 273 -5.80 -13.33 4.01
CA HIS A 273 -5.95 -14.04 2.74
C HIS A 273 -5.23 -13.29 1.62
N GLY A 274 -4.82 -14.01 0.57
CA GLY A 274 -4.33 -13.37 -0.65
C GLY A 274 -5.47 -12.73 -1.43
N GLY A 275 -5.18 -11.76 -2.28
CA GLY A 275 -6.18 -11.01 -3.03
C GLY A 275 -5.58 -9.83 -3.77
N LYS A 276 -6.43 -8.86 -4.12
CA LYS A 276 -6.01 -7.61 -4.75
C LYS A 276 -6.30 -6.43 -3.83
N LEU A 277 -5.37 -5.49 -3.81
CA LEU A 277 -5.57 -4.17 -3.23
C LEU A 277 -5.76 -3.17 -4.35
N ALA A 278 -6.98 -2.67 -4.53
CA ALA A 278 -7.30 -1.64 -5.50
C ALA A 278 -6.77 -0.27 -5.07
N ILE A 279 -6.13 0.45 -6.00
CA ILE A 279 -5.75 1.85 -5.85
C ILE A 279 -6.84 2.70 -6.47
N ARG A 280 -7.55 3.46 -5.64
CA ARG A 280 -8.64 4.33 -6.06
C ARG A 280 -8.29 5.80 -5.85
N VAL A 281 -8.67 6.63 -6.81
CA VAL A 281 -8.57 8.09 -6.73
C VAL A 281 -9.91 8.65 -7.17
N ARG A 282 -10.53 9.49 -6.33
CA ARG A 282 -11.92 9.99 -6.54
C ARG A 282 -12.95 8.88 -6.81
N GLY A 283 -12.77 7.73 -6.17
CA GLY A 283 -13.62 6.55 -6.33
C GLY A 283 -13.35 5.70 -7.58
N LEU A 284 -12.58 6.19 -8.55
CA LEU A 284 -12.19 5.44 -9.75
C LEU A 284 -10.96 4.59 -9.46
N GLN A 285 -10.92 3.37 -9.98
CA GLN A 285 -9.77 2.48 -9.86
C GLN A 285 -8.72 2.79 -10.94
N PHE A 286 -7.51 3.12 -10.53
CA PHE A 286 -6.38 3.42 -11.42
C PHE A 286 -5.37 2.28 -11.51
N GLY A 287 -5.35 1.38 -10.53
CA GLY A 287 -4.43 0.24 -10.50
C GLY A 287 -4.76 -0.74 -9.37
N SER A 288 -3.95 -1.78 -9.24
CA SER A 288 -4.05 -2.73 -8.14
C SER A 288 -2.69 -3.31 -7.78
N VAL A 289 -2.55 -3.76 -6.54
CA VAL A 289 -1.43 -4.60 -6.07
C VAL A 289 -1.93 -6.02 -5.86
N ASP A 290 -1.28 -6.98 -6.51
CA ASP A 290 -1.57 -8.40 -6.28
C ASP A 290 -0.84 -8.87 -5.01
N VAL A 291 -1.59 -9.31 -4.01
CA VAL A 291 -1.03 -9.87 -2.77
C VAL A 291 -1.23 -11.37 -2.77
N VAL A 292 -0.13 -12.10 -2.88
CA VAL A 292 -0.14 -13.55 -3.02
C VAL A 292 0.40 -14.17 -1.75
N ARG A 293 -0.45 -14.95 -1.08
CA ARG A 293 -0.03 -15.81 0.02
C ARG A 293 0.55 -17.10 -0.54
N THR A 294 1.84 -17.31 -0.37
CA THR A 294 2.52 -18.53 -0.83
C THR A 294 2.59 -19.61 0.22
N ASP A 295 2.10 -19.32 1.43
CA ASP A 295 2.09 -20.17 2.62
C ASP A 295 0.79 -20.96 2.83
N VAL A 296 -0.24 -20.71 2.02
CA VAL A 296 -1.50 -21.45 2.07
C VAL A 296 -1.25 -22.88 1.63
N MET A 297 -1.34 -23.80 2.58
CA MET A 297 -1.16 -25.23 2.35
C MET A 297 -2.22 -25.75 1.37
N ALA A 298 -1.78 -26.62 0.45
CA ALA A 298 -2.65 -27.36 -0.46
C ALA A 298 -2.92 -28.76 0.11
N PRO A 299 -4.16 -29.08 0.52
CA PRO A 299 -4.50 -30.42 1.00
C PRO A 299 -4.23 -31.52 -0.04
N ALA A 300 -4.52 -31.25 -1.32
CA ALA A 300 -4.41 -32.25 -2.38
C ALA A 300 -2.96 -32.68 -2.68
N THR A 301 -1.98 -31.82 -2.43
CA THR A 301 -0.56 -32.07 -2.72
C THR A 301 0.31 -32.13 -1.46
N THR A 302 -0.31 -32.16 -0.29
CA THR A 302 0.34 -32.38 1.01
C THR A 302 0.04 -33.80 1.49
N GLY A 303 1.09 -34.58 1.76
CA GLY A 303 0.95 -36.00 2.06
C GLY A 303 2.27 -36.77 2.16
N PHE A 304 2.16 -38.06 2.42
CA PHE A 304 3.30 -38.97 2.31
C PHE A 304 3.68 -39.14 0.84
N VAL A 305 4.96 -38.93 0.54
CA VAL A 305 5.54 -39.06 -0.80
C VAL A 305 6.49 -40.26 -0.94
N SER A 306 6.88 -40.87 0.18
CA SER A 306 7.69 -42.09 0.20
C SER A 306 7.48 -42.91 1.49
N GLY A 307 7.83 -44.20 1.42
CA GLY A 307 7.84 -45.15 2.54
C GLY A 307 6.48 -45.77 2.90
N VAL A 308 5.40 -45.42 2.21
CA VAL A 308 4.06 -46.00 2.44
C VAL A 308 3.99 -47.44 1.93
N GLY A 309 3.27 -48.31 2.63
CA GLY A 309 3.08 -49.71 2.24
C GLY A 309 4.25 -50.63 2.58
N GLN A 310 5.25 -50.12 3.31
CA GLN A 310 6.38 -50.92 3.77
C GLN A 310 5.92 -52.05 4.71
N ARG A 311 6.69 -53.14 4.66
CA ARG A 311 6.48 -54.34 5.48
C ARG A 311 7.78 -54.69 6.20
N GLY A 312 7.67 -55.32 7.35
CA GLY A 312 8.84 -55.76 8.10
C GLY A 312 8.46 -56.63 9.28
N ILE A 313 9.47 -57.27 9.86
CA ILE A 313 9.28 -58.18 10.99
C ILE A 313 8.91 -57.38 12.25
N ALA A 314 8.07 -57.94 13.12
CA ALA A 314 7.74 -57.37 14.42
C ALA A 314 8.97 -56.86 15.17
N ARG A 315 8.87 -55.65 15.75
CA ARG A 315 9.94 -54.96 16.49
C ARG A 315 11.18 -54.59 15.67
N THR A 316 11.14 -54.70 14.34
CA THR A 316 12.23 -54.22 13.48
C THR A 316 11.97 -52.81 12.98
N ARG A 317 13.06 -52.08 12.77
CA ARG A 317 13.05 -50.75 12.15
C ARG A 317 12.91 -50.89 10.64
N LEU A 318 12.07 -50.06 10.03
CA LEU A 318 11.93 -50.00 8.59
C LEU A 318 13.20 -49.51 7.90
N ASN A 319 13.50 -50.06 6.73
CA ASN A 319 14.69 -49.74 5.96
C ASN A 319 14.61 -48.33 5.35
N GLU A 320 13.42 -47.92 4.90
CA GLU A 320 13.19 -46.59 4.37
C GLU A 320 12.40 -45.73 5.37
N PRO A 321 12.80 -44.48 5.62
CA PRO A 321 12.01 -43.57 6.43
C PRO A 321 10.71 -43.21 5.69
N LEU A 322 9.67 -42.87 6.45
CA LEU A 322 8.50 -42.21 5.88
C LEU A 322 8.87 -40.77 5.54
N VAL A 323 8.53 -40.33 4.32
CA VAL A 323 8.77 -38.96 3.87
C VAL A 323 7.43 -38.27 3.67
N PHE A 324 7.21 -37.17 4.39
CA PHE A 324 6.00 -36.37 4.29
C PHE A 324 6.33 -34.99 3.70
N GLN A 325 5.55 -34.56 2.71
CA GLN A 325 5.75 -33.29 2.02
C GLN A 325 4.59 -32.33 2.28
N VAL A 326 4.92 -31.07 2.54
CA VAL A 326 3.97 -29.97 2.68
C VAL A 326 4.17 -28.97 1.55
N ARG A 327 3.11 -28.74 0.76
CA ARG A 327 3.14 -27.81 -0.38
C ARG A 327 2.03 -26.79 -0.29
N SER A 328 2.25 -25.65 -0.92
CA SER A 328 1.23 -24.61 -1.06
C SER A 328 0.28 -24.84 -2.22
N SER A 329 -0.81 -24.08 -2.27
CA SER A 329 -1.75 -24.02 -3.42
C SER A 329 -1.09 -23.68 -4.75
N LEU A 330 0.09 -23.05 -4.71
CA LEU A 330 0.90 -22.71 -5.88
C LEU A 330 1.99 -23.76 -6.18
N GLY A 331 1.96 -24.92 -5.51
CA GLY A 331 2.92 -26.00 -5.68
C GLY A 331 4.31 -25.74 -5.10
N ARG A 332 4.50 -24.66 -4.32
CA ARG A 332 5.80 -24.37 -3.68
C ARG A 332 5.96 -25.16 -2.38
N PRO A 333 7.18 -25.58 -2.00
CA PRO A 333 7.42 -26.22 -0.70
C PRO A 333 7.14 -25.25 0.45
N LEU A 334 6.51 -25.74 1.51
CA LEU A 334 6.28 -24.96 2.74
C LEU A 334 7.30 -25.32 3.81
N VAL A 335 8.21 -24.39 4.08
CA VAL A 335 9.29 -24.50 5.08
C VAL A 335 8.77 -24.07 6.45
N GLY A 336 9.29 -24.65 7.53
CA GLY A 336 9.00 -24.21 8.90
C GLY A 336 7.65 -24.72 9.45
N LYS A 337 6.95 -25.61 8.75
CA LYS A 337 5.71 -26.21 9.21
C LYS A 337 6.01 -27.38 10.15
N VAL A 338 5.36 -27.38 11.30
CA VAL A 338 5.46 -28.49 12.27
C VAL A 338 4.53 -29.61 11.82
N VAL A 339 5.10 -30.79 11.58
CA VAL A 339 4.36 -32.02 11.30
C VAL A 339 4.46 -32.91 12.54
N THR A 340 3.33 -33.27 13.12
CA THR A 340 3.25 -34.18 14.27
C THR A 340 2.87 -35.59 13.83
N PHE A 341 3.44 -36.61 14.44
CA PHE A 341 3.26 -38.01 14.10
C PHE A 341 2.66 -38.78 15.26
N ARG A 342 1.69 -39.65 14.94
CA ARG A 342 1.16 -40.65 15.86
C ARG A 342 1.13 -42.00 15.17
N ALA A 343 1.45 -43.06 15.89
CA ALA A 343 1.51 -44.40 15.33
C ALA A 343 0.60 -45.38 16.07
N VAL A 344 0.09 -46.36 15.34
CA VAL A 344 -0.68 -47.51 15.86
C VAL A 344 0.01 -48.77 15.38
N ASN A 345 0.32 -49.68 16.31
CA ASN A 345 1.12 -50.88 16.07
C ASN A 345 2.48 -50.59 15.38
N ALA A 346 3.03 -49.41 15.67
CA ALA A 346 4.35 -48.94 15.28
C ALA A 346 4.77 -47.84 16.25
N ASP A 347 6.05 -47.47 16.22
CA ASP A 347 6.65 -46.39 16.99
C ASP A 347 7.45 -45.48 16.05
N VAL A 348 7.36 -44.17 16.27
CA VAL A 348 8.07 -43.15 15.48
C VAL A 348 9.23 -42.60 16.31
N ALA A 349 10.41 -42.45 15.69
CA ALA A 349 11.60 -41.97 16.41
C ALA A 349 11.42 -40.54 16.98
N THR A 350 10.59 -39.73 16.34
CA THR A 350 10.21 -38.38 16.78
C THR A 350 8.71 -38.16 16.58
N ASP A 351 8.07 -37.52 17.56
CA ASP A 351 6.65 -37.19 17.53
C ASP A 351 6.34 -35.92 16.74
N SER A 352 7.35 -35.10 16.45
CA SER A 352 7.23 -33.89 15.65
C SER A 352 8.52 -33.54 14.91
N VAL A 353 8.38 -33.03 13.69
CA VAL A 353 9.49 -32.58 12.84
C VAL A 353 9.06 -31.32 12.08
N VAL A 354 9.99 -30.38 11.89
CA VAL A 354 9.76 -29.15 11.12
C VAL A 354 10.17 -29.37 9.66
N THR A 355 9.35 -28.93 8.71
CA THR A 355 9.66 -29.04 7.28
C THR A 355 10.91 -28.26 6.88
N ASP A 356 11.78 -28.92 6.12
CA ASP A 356 13.02 -28.35 5.58
C ASP A 356 12.78 -27.38 4.41
N SER A 357 13.85 -26.91 3.76
CA SER A 357 13.78 -25.99 2.62
C SER A 357 13.07 -26.57 1.38
N ALA A 358 12.95 -27.90 1.29
CA ALA A 358 12.19 -28.61 0.27
C ALA A 358 10.76 -28.94 0.70
N GLY A 359 10.34 -28.47 1.88
CA GLY A 359 9.01 -28.73 2.43
C GLY A 359 8.84 -30.17 2.89
N LEU A 360 9.94 -30.89 3.16
CA LEU A 360 9.94 -32.30 3.52
C LEU A 360 10.22 -32.49 5.01
N VAL A 361 9.66 -33.55 5.56
CA VAL A 361 10.08 -34.16 6.83
C VAL A 361 10.31 -35.65 6.61
N ARG A 362 11.28 -36.20 7.35
CA ARG A 362 11.60 -37.63 7.35
C ARG A 362 11.43 -38.16 8.77
N VAL A 363 10.72 -39.29 8.91
CA VAL A 363 10.53 -39.95 10.20
C VAL A 363 10.88 -41.43 10.08
N GLU A 364 11.70 -41.89 11.02
CA GLU A 364 12.10 -43.29 11.13
C GLU A 364 11.03 -44.04 11.95
N VAL A 365 10.69 -45.24 11.50
CA VAL A 365 9.60 -46.03 12.10
C VAL A 365 10.11 -47.40 12.51
N THR A 366 9.79 -47.80 13.75
CA THR A 366 9.96 -49.16 14.24
C THR A 366 8.60 -49.84 14.32
N LEU A 367 8.47 -51.02 13.72
CA LEU A 367 7.21 -51.75 13.72
C LEU A 367 6.84 -52.26 15.11
N GLY A 368 5.54 -52.38 15.36
CA GLY A 368 5.00 -52.88 16.61
C GLY A 368 5.27 -54.36 16.82
N LYS A 369 4.75 -54.87 17.94
CA LYS A 369 4.89 -56.28 18.32
C LYS A 369 3.82 -57.19 17.72
N GLN A 370 2.67 -56.64 17.28
CA GLN A 370 1.56 -57.44 16.78
C GLN A 370 1.67 -57.58 15.26
N ALA A 371 1.64 -58.80 14.75
CA ALA A 371 1.56 -59.03 13.31
C ALA A 371 0.23 -58.49 12.76
N GLY A 372 0.23 -57.91 11.56
CA GLY A 372 -0.93 -57.30 10.93
C GLY A 372 -0.72 -55.83 10.54
N PRO A 373 -1.80 -55.05 10.36
CA PRO A 373 -1.70 -53.67 9.93
C PRO A 373 -1.05 -52.79 11.00
N ALA A 374 -0.22 -51.85 10.55
CA ALA A 374 0.30 -50.74 11.33
C ALA A 374 0.04 -49.44 10.59
N LEU A 375 -0.03 -48.33 11.33
CA LEU A 375 -0.44 -47.04 10.78
C LEU A 375 0.42 -45.93 11.38
N VAL A 376 0.88 -45.01 10.54
CA VAL A 376 1.45 -43.73 10.98
C VAL A 376 0.59 -42.59 10.45
N THR A 377 0.10 -41.74 11.35
CA THR A 377 -0.69 -40.56 11.04
C THR A 377 0.20 -39.32 11.18
N ALA A 378 0.33 -38.55 10.10
CA ALA A 378 0.96 -37.23 10.11
C ALA A 378 -0.13 -36.15 10.19
N THR A 379 0.07 -35.16 11.06
CA THR A 379 -0.80 -33.99 11.21
C THR A 379 0.01 -32.71 11.03
N VAL A 380 -0.41 -31.85 10.11
CA VAL A 380 0.16 -30.51 9.88
C VAL A 380 -0.98 -29.50 9.82
N ASP A 381 -0.91 -28.44 10.63
CA ASP A 381 -2.05 -27.55 10.89
C ASP A 381 -3.30 -28.38 11.24
N SER A 382 -4.38 -28.33 10.44
CA SER A 382 -5.59 -29.15 10.60
C SER A 382 -5.65 -30.38 9.68
N LEU A 383 -4.64 -30.59 8.83
CA LEU A 383 -4.64 -31.65 7.83
C LEU A 383 -4.04 -32.94 8.38
N GLN A 384 -4.78 -34.04 8.24
CA GLN A 384 -4.31 -35.38 8.60
C GLN A 384 -4.14 -36.27 7.37
N ARG A 385 -3.09 -37.10 7.40
CA ARG A 385 -2.74 -38.07 6.36
C ARG A 385 -2.17 -39.31 7.02
N GLN A 386 -2.41 -40.45 6.39
CA GLN A 386 -2.05 -41.75 6.94
C GLN A 386 -1.12 -42.51 5.99
N ALA A 387 -0.13 -43.20 6.56
CA ALA A 387 0.71 -44.17 5.89
C ALA A 387 0.42 -45.55 6.48
N GLY A 388 -0.12 -46.44 5.66
CA GLY A 388 -0.30 -47.85 6.02
C GLY A 388 1.01 -48.61 5.95
N LEU A 389 1.22 -49.52 6.90
CA LEU A 389 2.38 -50.39 7.05
C LEU A 389 1.90 -51.81 7.40
N SER A 390 2.76 -52.81 7.24
CA SER A 390 2.45 -54.18 7.63
C SER A 390 3.55 -54.77 8.50
N VAL A 391 3.14 -55.35 9.63
CA VAL A 391 3.99 -56.10 10.53
C VAL A 391 3.86 -57.58 10.19
N ASP A 392 4.95 -58.19 9.75
CA ASP A 392 5.06 -59.63 9.59
C ASP A 392 5.53 -60.25 10.93
N PRO A 393 5.09 -61.49 11.25
CA PRO A 393 5.54 -62.14 12.48
C PRO A 393 7.05 -62.43 12.44
N ALA A 394 7.68 -62.51 13.61
CA ALA A 394 9.07 -62.93 13.73
C ALA A 394 9.24 -64.44 13.49
N ALA A 395 10.49 -64.92 13.52
CA ALA A 395 10.77 -66.34 13.42
C ALA A 395 10.01 -67.12 14.51
N ALA A 396 9.52 -68.30 14.17
CA ALA A 396 8.82 -69.16 15.11
C ALA A 396 9.71 -69.47 16.32
N ALA A 397 9.18 -69.19 17.51
CA ALA A 397 9.84 -69.44 18.78
C ALA A 397 9.30 -70.69 19.50
N GLY A 398 8.08 -71.11 19.15
CA GLY A 398 7.47 -72.32 19.70
C GLY A 398 6.33 -72.85 18.84
N VAL A 399 6.03 -74.14 19.04
CA VAL A 399 4.88 -74.82 18.45
C VAL A 399 3.85 -75.06 19.55
N ILE A 400 2.59 -74.79 19.25
CA ILE A 400 1.46 -75.00 20.14
C ILE A 400 0.64 -76.16 19.60
N ILE A 401 0.29 -77.08 20.48
CA ILE A 401 -0.58 -78.22 20.17
C ILE A 401 -1.91 -77.97 20.88
N GLU A 402 -2.99 -77.91 20.11
CA GLU A 402 -4.35 -77.74 20.61
C GLU A 402 -5.20 -78.96 20.28
N ARG A 403 -6.12 -79.30 21.18
CA ARG A 403 -7.18 -80.26 20.95
C ARG A 403 -8.51 -79.65 21.38
N ASP A 404 -9.49 -79.67 20.47
CA ASP A 404 -10.83 -79.14 20.74
C ASP A 404 -10.79 -77.68 21.26
N GLY A 405 -9.83 -76.89 20.74
CA GLY A 405 -9.59 -75.49 21.14
C GLY A 405 -8.77 -75.29 22.42
N ASN A 406 -8.40 -76.35 23.12
CA ASN A 406 -7.62 -76.28 24.35
C ASN A 406 -6.15 -76.64 24.09
N ARG A 407 -5.24 -75.86 24.67
CA ARG A 407 -3.81 -76.10 24.61
C ARG A 407 -3.44 -77.37 25.41
N VAL A 408 -2.72 -78.30 24.79
CA VAL A 408 -2.35 -79.61 25.37
C VAL A 408 -0.85 -79.91 25.36
N ASP A 409 -0.01 -79.04 24.78
CA ASP A 409 1.45 -79.21 24.83
C ASP A 409 1.99 -79.16 26.26
N GLY A 410 3.00 -79.99 26.54
CA GLY A 410 3.61 -80.19 27.86
C GLY A 410 2.73 -80.96 28.86
N GLY A 411 1.50 -81.30 28.49
CA GLY A 411 0.52 -81.96 29.36
C GLY A 411 0.27 -83.43 29.01
N THR A 412 -0.73 -84.00 29.68
CA THR A 412 -1.30 -85.32 29.35
C THR A 412 -2.73 -85.15 28.86
N MET A 413 -3.09 -85.81 27.77
CA MET A 413 -4.46 -85.92 27.28
C MET A 413 -4.94 -87.36 27.26
N VAL A 414 -6.25 -87.56 27.44
CA VAL A 414 -6.88 -88.88 27.38
C VAL A 414 -7.62 -89.05 26.05
N VAL A 415 -7.42 -90.18 25.38
CA VAL A 415 -8.12 -90.58 24.16
C VAL A 415 -8.68 -92.00 24.30
N THR A 416 -9.65 -92.36 23.48
CA THR A 416 -10.25 -93.69 23.48
C THR A 416 -9.67 -94.55 22.37
N ALA A 417 -9.31 -95.80 22.69
CA ALA A 417 -8.83 -96.77 21.71
C ALA A 417 -9.83 -96.93 20.54
N GLY A 418 -9.34 -96.93 19.30
CA GLY A 418 -10.15 -97.06 18.10
C GLY A 418 -10.82 -95.77 17.60
N ALA A 419 -11.03 -94.77 18.45
CA ALA A 419 -11.63 -93.49 18.08
C ALA A 419 -10.57 -92.48 17.60
N THR A 420 -10.75 -91.93 16.41
CA THR A 420 -9.83 -90.90 15.89
C THR A 420 -9.94 -89.60 16.68
N PHE A 421 -8.82 -88.89 16.81
CA PHE A 421 -8.78 -87.53 17.36
C PHE A 421 -7.89 -86.65 16.48
N ALA A 422 -8.15 -85.34 16.50
CA ALA A 422 -7.36 -84.37 15.75
C ALA A 422 -6.61 -83.45 16.71
N LEU A 423 -5.38 -83.09 16.31
CA LEU A 423 -4.57 -82.07 16.95
C LEU A 423 -4.36 -80.92 15.99
N ARG A 424 -4.66 -79.70 16.43
CA ARG A 424 -4.31 -78.49 15.70
C ARG A 424 -2.92 -78.04 16.14
N VAL A 425 -2.01 -77.95 15.19
CA VAL A 425 -0.62 -77.57 15.42
C VAL A 425 -0.39 -76.21 14.80
N SER A 426 -0.03 -75.22 15.61
CA SER A 426 0.29 -73.87 15.14
C SER A 426 1.67 -73.44 15.62
N ALA A 427 2.28 -72.47 14.96
CA ALA A 427 3.54 -71.88 15.40
C ALA A 427 3.29 -70.44 15.86
N GLN A 428 3.98 -70.03 16.92
CA GLN A 428 3.99 -68.64 17.38
C GLN A 428 5.42 -68.12 17.45
N ASP A 429 5.59 -66.83 17.21
CA ASP A 429 6.84 -66.13 17.46
C ASP A 429 6.99 -65.76 18.96
N THR A 430 8.13 -65.18 19.33
CA THR A 430 8.41 -64.74 20.72
C THR A 430 7.41 -63.68 21.24
N TYR A 431 6.66 -63.03 20.34
CA TYR A 431 5.69 -61.99 20.67
C TYR A 431 4.24 -62.52 20.70
N GLY A 432 4.04 -63.82 20.49
CA GLY A 432 2.72 -64.47 20.45
C GLY A 432 1.99 -64.29 19.12
N ASN A 433 2.68 -63.85 18.06
CA ASN A 433 2.06 -63.74 16.75
C ASN A 433 2.00 -65.12 16.07
N PRO A 434 0.89 -65.45 15.39
CA PRO A 434 0.83 -66.67 14.60
C PRO A 434 1.81 -66.59 13.43
N VAL A 435 2.67 -67.60 13.31
CA VAL A 435 3.61 -67.75 12.20
C VAL A 435 3.02 -68.72 11.18
N PRO A 436 2.99 -68.37 9.87
CA PRO A 436 2.50 -69.28 8.84
C PRO A 436 3.18 -70.65 8.90
N THR A 437 2.39 -71.73 8.88
CA THR A 437 2.85 -73.10 9.16
C THR A 437 2.93 -74.00 7.92
N ALA A 438 2.92 -73.43 6.71
CA ALA A 438 2.93 -74.23 5.48
C ALA A 438 4.15 -75.17 5.36
N ASP A 439 5.32 -74.74 5.86
CA ASP A 439 6.51 -75.61 5.96
C ASP A 439 6.38 -76.67 7.06
N LEU A 440 5.78 -76.31 8.19
CA LEU A 440 5.53 -77.23 9.31
C LEU A 440 4.56 -78.35 8.90
N ALA A 441 3.46 -78.02 8.22
CA ALA A 441 2.52 -79.01 7.70
C ALA A 441 3.20 -79.99 6.73
N ARG A 442 4.03 -79.48 5.81
CA ARG A 442 4.82 -80.31 4.88
C ARG A 442 5.83 -81.18 5.61
N MET A 443 6.45 -80.68 6.68
CA MET A 443 7.36 -81.46 7.52
C MET A 443 6.63 -82.62 8.20
N ILE A 444 5.49 -82.36 8.87
CA ILE A 444 4.69 -83.38 9.55
C ILE A 444 4.22 -84.45 8.53
N GLN A 445 3.76 -84.02 7.37
CA GLN A 445 3.31 -84.93 6.31
C GLN A 445 4.43 -85.86 5.81
N ARG A 446 5.66 -85.36 5.68
CA ARG A 446 6.83 -86.20 5.33
C ARG A 446 7.19 -87.20 6.45
N MET A 447 6.99 -86.82 7.71
CA MET A 447 7.27 -87.70 8.86
C MET A 447 6.22 -88.79 9.06
N ARG A 448 5.01 -88.63 8.50
CA ARG A 448 3.87 -89.54 8.69
C ARG A 448 4.22 -91.01 8.51
N ASN A 449 4.88 -91.38 7.42
CA ASN A 449 5.20 -92.77 7.12
C ASN A 449 6.16 -93.37 8.14
N ARG A 450 7.22 -92.62 8.50
CA ARG A 450 8.19 -93.04 9.52
C ARG A 450 7.54 -93.17 10.89
N PHE A 451 6.73 -92.19 11.29
CA PHE A 451 5.97 -92.22 12.54
C PHE A 451 5.08 -93.47 12.61
N ASN A 452 4.33 -93.76 11.53
CA ASN A 452 3.44 -94.92 11.47
C ASN A 452 4.17 -96.27 11.49
N LEU A 453 5.41 -96.35 11.03
CA LEU A 453 6.23 -97.56 11.14
C LEU A 453 6.76 -97.78 12.56
N GLN A 454 7.13 -96.71 13.27
CA GLN A 454 7.75 -96.79 14.59
C GLN A 454 6.72 -96.89 15.74
N SER A 455 5.59 -96.21 15.60
CA SER A 455 4.56 -96.16 16.65
C SER A 455 3.69 -97.42 16.68
N GLN A 456 3.61 -98.07 17.84
CA GLN A 456 2.76 -99.25 18.08
C GLN A 456 1.36 -98.90 18.60
N LEU A 457 1.17 -97.70 19.18
CA LEU A 457 -0.07 -97.31 19.86
C LEU A 457 -0.90 -96.27 19.10
N LEU A 458 -0.25 -95.41 18.30
CA LEU A 458 -0.90 -94.33 17.54
C LEU A 458 -0.52 -94.40 16.05
N LYS A 459 -1.50 -94.23 15.16
CA LYS A 459 -1.25 -94.04 13.72
C LYS A 459 -1.72 -92.66 13.29
N MET A 460 -0.89 -91.92 12.56
CA MET A 460 -1.21 -90.66 11.93
C MET A 460 -1.93 -90.92 10.59
N ILE A 461 -3.15 -90.42 10.46
CA ILE A 461 -4.07 -90.66 9.34
C ILE A 461 -3.94 -89.58 8.28
N SER A 462 -4.12 -88.31 8.66
CA SER A 462 -4.07 -87.15 7.76
C SER A 462 -3.33 -85.98 8.38
N VAL A 463 -2.81 -85.11 7.50
CA VAL A 463 -2.28 -83.78 7.83
C VAL A 463 -2.88 -82.81 6.84
N GLU A 464 -3.65 -81.86 7.33
CA GLU A 464 -4.30 -80.80 6.56
C GLU A 464 -3.76 -79.44 6.99
N SER A 465 -3.62 -78.50 6.06
CA SER A 465 -3.04 -77.17 6.32
C SER A 465 -4.00 -76.09 5.87
N ASP A 466 -4.28 -75.12 6.73
CA ASP A 466 -5.05 -73.90 6.39
C ASP A 466 -4.15 -72.67 6.16
N GLY A 467 -2.83 -72.86 6.23
CA GLY A 467 -1.81 -71.82 6.05
C GLY A 467 -1.33 -71.20 7.37
N GLY A 468 -2.17 -71.15 8.40
CA GLY A 468 -1.82 -70.65 9.75
C GLY A 468 -1.67 -71.76 10.80
N SER A 469 -2.16 -72.96 10.51
CA SER A 469 -2.04 -74.16 11.31
C SER A 469 -2.05 -75.44 10.46
N ALA A 470 -1.63 -76.54 11.07
CA ALA A 470 -1.73 -77.88 10.53
C ALA A 470 -2.62 -78.74 11.44
N THR A 471 -3.69 -79.31 10.90
CA THR A 471 -4.54 -80.27 11.61
C THR A 471 -4.05 -81.68 11.32
N VAL A 472 -3.65 -82.39 12.38
CA VAL A 472 -3.11 -83.75 12.30
C VAL A 472 -4.08 -84.72 12.95
N THR A 473 -4.59 -85.67 12.18
CA THR A 473 -5.53 -86.68 12.68
C THR A 473 -4.80 -87.96 13.04
N PHE A 474 -5.08 -88.49 14.23
CA PHE A 474 -4.51 -89.74 14.73
C PHE A 474 -5.60 -90.77 15.03
N LYS A 475 -5.25 -92.04 14.93
CA LYS A 475 -6.05 -93.20 15.35
C LYS A 475 -5.27 -94.02 16.38
N PRO A 476 -5.74 -94.14 17.62
CA PRO A 476 -5.19 -95.08 18.58
C PRO A 476 -5.56 -96.53 18.21
N VAL A 477 -4.58 -97.42 18.20
CA VAL A 477 -4.74 -98.83 17.79
C VAL A 477 -4.58 -99.83 18.94
N GLY A 478 -4.25 -99.36 20.14
CA GLY A 478 -4.17 -100.15 21.38
C GLY A 478 -4.22 -99.25 22.61
N ALA A 479 -4.38 -99.83 23.80
CA ALA A 479 -4.36 -99.07 25.06
C ALA A 479 -2.94 -98.96 25.64
N GLY A 480 -2.67 -97.86 26.36
CA GLY A 480 -1.36 -97.57 26.93
C GLY A 480 -1.07 -96.08 26.95
N GLN A 481 0.20 -95.71 27.10
CA GLN A 481 0.67 -94.33 27.07
C GLN A 481 1.64 -94.13 25.91
N ALA A 482 1.47 -93.05 25.15
CA ALA A 482 2.33 -92.68 24.04
C ALA A 482 2.68 -91.20 24.09
N ASP A 483 3.95 -90.85 23.92
CA ASP A 483 4.37 -89.45 23.81
C ASP A 483 4.43 -89.04 22.34
N LEU A 484 3.76 -87.94 22.02
CA LEU A 484 3.85 -87.29 20.71
C LEU A 484 4.85 -86.15 20.82
N SER A 485 5.82 -86.10 19.92
CA SER A 485 6.71 -84.94 19.73
C SER A 485 6.51 -84.40 18.31
N ILE A 486 6.06 -83.16 18.20
CA ILE A 486 5.83 -82.47 16.93
C ILE A 486 6.66 -81.19 16.93
N ALA A 487 7.73 -81.19 16.14
CA ALA A 487 8.64 -80.03 15.99
C ALA A 487 9.10 -79.43 17.34
N GLY A 488 9.40 -80.30 18.32
CA GLY A 488 9.91 -79.92 19.65
C GLY A 488 8.83 -79.76 20.73
N ALA A 489 7.56 -79.57 20.37
CA ALA A 489 6.47 -79.60 21.33
C ALA A 489 6.06 -81.04 21.63
N THR A 490 5.89 -81.39 22.91
CA THR A 490 5.51 -82.74 23.35
C THR A 490 4.12 -82.76 23.98
N VAL A 491 3.41 -83.88 23.86
CA VAL A 491 2.18 -84.16 24.61
C VAL A 491 2.10 -85.65 24.92
N SER A 492 1.82 -86.00 26.17
CA SER A 492 1.59 -87.39 26.58
C SER A 492 0.14 -87.79 26.31
N VAL A 493 -0.06 -88.94 25.68
CA VAL A 493 -1.37 -89.45 25.27
C VAL A 493 -1.68 -90.72 26.03
N ALA A 494 -2.60 -90.64 26.99
CA ALA A 494 -3.15 -91.78 27.69
C ALA A 494 -4.32 -92.37 26.89
N ILE A 495 -4.16 -93.60 26.41
CA ILE A 495 -5.16 -94.27 25.57
C ILE A 495 -5.93 -95.26 26.44
N ALA A 496 -7.18 -94.91 26.76
CA ALA A 496 -8.09 -95.75 27.50
C ALA A 496 -8.80 -96.75 26.57
N GLN A 497 -9.10 -97.95 27.08
CA GLN A 497 -9.93 -98.91 26.35
C GLN A 497 -11.33 -98.34 26.12
N ALA A 498 -11.91 -98.62 24.95
CA ALA A 498 -13.33 -98.42 24.75
C ALA A 498 -14.08 -99.34 25.72
N ARG A 499 -14.98 -98.76 26.53
CA ARG A 499 -15.86 -99.55 27.42
C ARG A 499 -16.95 -100.24 26.63
#